data_AF-A0A955EUC1-F1
#
_entry.id   AF-A0A955EUC1-F1
#
_cell.length_a   1.000
_cell.length_b   1.000
_cell.length_c   1.000
_cell.angle_alpha   90.00
_cell.angle_beta   90.00
_cell.angle_gamma   90.00
#
_symmetry.space_group_name_H-M   'P 1'
#
loop_
_entity.id
_entity.type
_entity.pdbx_description
1 polymer ?
#
loop_
_entity_poly.entity_id
_entity_poly.type
_entity_poly.pdbx_seq_one_letter_code
_entity_poly.pdbx_strand_id
1 'polypeptide(L)'
;VEHATAGRVLEVFVIDDGGTEESQGTRTVSSFGEAEWELATNDGARLPFDVTAVAELEGFVVEVRDASSGLVLLRGDVPEMPAAAPGDDDGEHDGEDHEDDSRGRTRLTAHESGLEGYVEIRSRPDDNRERFQMEAEHLASGRTVEFFIEDALGSATFVSLGTRTAGSYGEAELELDTHDGDTLPLGVTSAGDLTGFAVEVRDAGTNALLLSGVVPVAHED
;
A
#
# COMPACT_ATOMS: atom_id res chain seq x y z
N VAL A 1 -2.83 -15.77 -8.90
CA VAL A 1 -3.53 -16.74 -9.79
C VAL A 1 -4.70 -16.03 -10.44
N GLU A 2 -4.80 -16.08 -11.77
CA GLU A 2 -5.91 -15.46 -12.52
C GLU A 2 -6.88 -16.52 -13.04
N HIS A 3 -8.16 -16.16 -13.18
CA HIS A 3 -9.24 -17.01 -13.70
C HIS A 3 -9.56 -18.29 -12.88
N ALA A 4 -9.24 -18.32 -11.59
CA ALA A 4 -9.71 -19.38 -10.71
C ALA A 4 -11.21 -19.23 -10.42
N THR A 5 -11.88 -20.32 -10.02
CA THR A 5 -13.30 -20.25 -9.63
C THR A 5 -13.46 -19.39 -8.37
N ALA A 6 -14.24 -18.32 -8.46
CA ALA A 6 -14.55 -17.46 -7.30
C ALA A 6 -15.05 -18.27 -6.10
N GLY A 7 -14.61 -17.90 -4.90
CA GLY A 7 -14.94 -18.58 -3.65
C GLY A 7 -14.12 -19.86 -3.37
N ARG A 8 -13.28 -20.31 -4.30
CA ARG A 8 -12.33 -21.40 -4.07
C ARG A 8 -11.27 -20.98 -3.05
N VAL A 9 -10.88 -21.88 -2.15
CA VAL A 9 -9.77 -21.63 -1.20
C VAL A 9 -8.51 -22.26 -1.75
N LEU A 10 -7.47 -21.44 -1.88
CA LEU A 10 -6.16 -21.81 -2.37
C LEU A 10 -5.12 -21.65 -1.27
N GLU A 11 -4.04 -22.41 -1.34
CA GLU A 11 -2.89 -22.32 -0.45
C GLU A 11 -1.60 -22.32 -1.28
N VAL A 12 -0.65 -21.47 -0.89
CA VAL A 12 0.67 -21.41 -1.52
C VAL A 12 1.67 -22.14 -0.65
N PHE A 13 2.49 -22.97 -1.29
CA PHE A 13 3.62 -23.66 -0.69
C PHE A 13 4.91 -23.24 -1.39
N VAL A 14 5.97 -23.06 -0.60
CA VAL A 14 7.34 -22.94 -1.08
C VAL A 14 8.07 -24.21 -0.64
N ILE A 15 8.80 -24.83 -1.56
CA ILE A 15 9.41 -26.15 -1.39
C ILE A 15 10.90 -26.04 -1.67
N ASP A 16 11.73 -26.45 -0.71
CA ASP A 16 13.19 -26.45 -0.85
C ASP A 16 13.69 -27.57 -1.78
N ASP A 17 15.00 -27.59 -2.03
CA ASP A 17 15.68 -28.61 -2.85
C ASP A 17 15.62 -30.03 -2.23
N GLY A 18 15.44 -30.12 -0.92
CA GLY A 18 15.22 -31.34 -0.15
C GLY A 18 13.79 -31.87 -0.19
N GLY A 19 12.85 -31.10 -0.73
CA GLY A 19 11.41 -31.41 -0.77
C GLY A 19 10.66 -31.09 0.53
N THR A 20 11.26 -30.33 1.45
CA THR A 20 10.56 -29.78 2.61
C THR A 20 9.60 -28.69 2.13
N GLU A 21 8.37 -28.70 2.63
CA GLU A 21 7.34 -27.75 2.21
C GLU A 21 7.01 -26.77 3.35
N GLU A 22 6.89 -25.48 3.05
CA GLU A 22 6.42 -24.45 3.96
C GLU A 22 5.18 -23.74 3.39
N SER A 23 4.09 -23.72 4.16
CA SER A 23 2.86 -23.02 3.78
C SER A 23 2.99 -21.52 4.00
N GLN A 24 2.60 -20.76 2.98
CA GLN A 24 2.49 -19.29 3.01
C GLN A 24 1.05 -18.83 3.28
N GLY A 25 0.18 -19.75 3.73
CA GLY A 25 -1.20 -19.49 4.13
C GLY A 25 -2.23 -19.56 3.01
N THR A 26 -3.49 -19.49 3.42
CA THR A 26 -4.65 -19.66 2.53
C THR A 26 -5.26 -18.34 2.08
N ARG A 27 -5.78 -18.30 0.85
CA ARG A 27 -6.59 -17.20 0.31
C ARG A 27 -7.84 -17.71 -0.39
N THR A 28 -8.93 -16.98 -0.25
CA THR A 28 -10.16 -17.23 -1.01
C THR A 28 -10.12 -16.44 -2.32
N VAL A 29 -10.35 -17.12 -3.43
CA VAL A 29 -10.41 -16.50 -4.75
C VAL A 29 -11.56 -15.50 -4.80
N SER A 30 -11.24 -14.28 -5.23
CA SER A 30 -12.17 -13.16 -5.35
C SER A 30 -13.28 -13.42 -6.38
N SER A 31 -14.28 -12.54 -6.45
CA SER A 31 -15.32 -12.58 -7.50
C SER A 31 -14.77 -12.43 -8.91
N PHE A 32 -13.55 -11.89 -9.06
CA PHE A 32 -12.86 -11.72 -10.35
C PHE A 32 -12.01 -12.95 -10.73
N GLY A 33 -11.97 -13.97 -9.86
CA GLY A 33 -11.18 -15.17 -10.10
C GLY A 33 -9.71 -15.01 -9.73
N GLU A 34 -9.40 -14.07 -8.83
CA GLU A 34 -8.04 -13.73 -8.44
C GLU A 34 -7.75 -14.10 -6.99
N ALA A 35 -6.53 -14.56 -6.74
CA ALA A 35 -5.96 -14.68 -5.40
C ALA A 35 -4.48 -14.30 -5.48
N GLU A 36 -4.05 -13.48 -4.51
CA GLU A 36 -2.74 -12.87 -4.45
C GLU A 36 -2.08 -13.13 -3.09
N TRP A 37 -0.78 -13.38 -3.14
CA TRP A 37 0.09 -13.52 -1.99
C TRP A 37 1.27 -12.59 -2.22
N GLU A 38 1.55 -11.78 -1.22
CA GLU A 38 2.68 -10.86 -1.18
C GLU A 38 3.48 -11.15 0.08
N LEU A 39 4.81 -11.18 -0.08
CA LEU A 39 5.78 -11.39 1.00
C LEU A 39 6.69 -10.18 1.01
N ALA A 40 6.45 -9.29 1.97
CA ALA A 40 7.14 -8.01 2.11
C ALA A 40 7.91 -8.01 3.44
N THR A 41 9.24 -8.15 3.40
CA THR A 41 10.07 -8.24 4.61
C THR A 41 10.16 -6.91 5.37
N ASN A 42 9.97 -5.79 4.68
CA ASN A 42 9.85 -4.46 5.26
C ASN A 42 8.63 -4.33 6.19
N ASP A 43 7.59 -5.15 6.01
CA ASP A 43 6.40 -5.17 6.88
C ASP A 43 6.52 -6.18 8.03
N GLY A 44 7.74 -6.67 8.31
CA GLY A 44 8.02 -7.63 9.37
C GLY A 44 7.60 -9.08 9.06
N ALA A 45 7.13 -9.34 7.83
CA ALA A 45 6.98 -10.70 7.35
C ALA A 45 8.36 -11.37 7.22
N ARG A 46 8.39 -12.69 7.39
CA ARG A 46 9.60 -13.49 7.17
C ARG A 46 9.53 -14.15 5.82
N LEU A 47 10.69 -14.30 5.18
CA LEU A 47 10.80 -15.14 4.00
C LEU A 47 10.63 -16.62 4.40
N PRO A 48 10.16 -17.47 3.47
CA PRO A 48 10.09 -18.90 3.67
C PRO A 48 11.41 -19.48 4.16
N PHE A 49 11.36 -20.46 5.07
CA PHE A 49 12.53 -21.11 5.66
C PHE A 49 13.46 -20.18 6.44
N ASP A 50 12.94 -19.03 6.90
CA ASP A 50 13.68 -17.99 7.62
C ASP A 50 14.94 -17.51 6.87
N VAL A 51 14.97 -17.59 5.54
CA VAL A 51 16.09 -17.07 4.74
C VAL A 51 16.18 -15.55 4.87
N THR A 52 17.40 -15.00 4.71
CA THR A 52 17.62 -13.57 4.96
C THR A 52 17.51 -12.71 3.70
N ALA A 53 17.53 -13.33 2.53
CA ALA A 53 17.41 -12.63 1.25
C ALA A 53 16.59 -13.46 0.24
N VAL A 54 15.90 -12.78 -0.66
CA VAL A 54 15.12 -13.42 -1.75
C VAL A 54 16.01 -14.25 -2.67
N ALA A 55 17.27 -13.87 -2.85
CA ALA A 55 18.24 -14.64 -3.63
C ALA A 55 18.51 -16.05 -3.06
N GLU A 56 18.32 -16.27 -1.76
CA GLU A 56 18.46 -17.59 -1.14
C GLU A 56 17.30 -18.53 -1.48
N LEU A 57 16.18 -18.01 -2.02
CA LEU A 57 15.05 -18.82 -2.50
C LEU A 57 15.27 -19.34 -3.93
N GLU A 58 16.39 -19.03 -4.56
CA GLU A 58 16.70 -19.52 -5.90
C GLU A 58 16.59 -21.05 -5.99
N GLY A 59 15.90 -21.52 -7.03
CA GLY A 59 15.70 -22.95 -7.27
C GLY A 59 14.64 -23.62 -6.39
N PHE A 60 14.02 -22.89 -5.45
CA PHE A 60 12.87 -23.40 -4.70
C PHE A 60 11.68 -23.55 -5.65
N VAL A 61 10.82 -24.54 -5.37
CA VAL A 61 9.58 -24.75 -6.11
C VAL A 61 8.44 -24.02 -5.41
N VAL A 62 7.63 -23.29 -6.17
CA VAL A 62 6.39 -22.69 -5.67
C VAL A 62 5.21 -23.46 -6.23
N GLU A 63 4.34 -23.94 -5.35
CA GLU A 63 3.09 -24.61 -5.72
C GLU A 63 1.87 -23.85 -5.20
N VAL A 64 0.85 -23.73 -6.05
CA VAL A 64 -0.49 -23.30 -5.62
C VAL A 64 -1.39 -24.52 -5.61
N ARG A 65 -1.92 -24.86 -4.44
CA ARG A 65 -2.77 -26.01 -4.22
C ARG A 65 -4.19 -25.59 -3.89
N ASP A 66 -5.15 -26.43 -4.26
CA ASP A 66 -6.49 -26.36 -3.73
C ASP A 66 -6.50 -26.80 -2.27
N ALA A 67 -6.87 -25.89 -1.35
CA ALA A 67 -6.76 -26.17 0.08
C ALA A 67 -7.70 -27.30 0.56
N SER A 68 -8.76 -27.60 -0.19
CA SER A 68 -9.72 -28.65 0.18
C SER A 68 -9.31 -30.05 -0.26
N SER A 69 -8.61 -30.16 -1.38
CA SER A 69 -8.27 -31.44 -2.02
C SER A 69 -6.78 -31.73 -2.07
N GLY A 70 -5.92 -30.73 -1.84
CA GLY A 70 -4.47 -30.82 -2.00
C GLY A 70 -4.02 -30.90 -3.46
N LEU A 71 -4.93 -30.75 -4.44
CA LEU A 71 -4.57 -30.79 -5.85
C LEU A 71 -3.68 -29.61 -6.22
N VAL A 72 -2.49 -29.88 -6.79
CA VAL A 72 -1.61 -28.86 -7.36
C VAL A 72 -2.26 -28.28 -8.62
N LEU A 73 -2.50 -26.97 -8.60
CA LEU A 73 -3.12 -26.23 -9.71
C LEU A 73 -2.07 -25.51 -10.55
N LEU A 74 -1.04 -24.97 -9.89
CA LEU A 74 0.08 -24.30 -10.50
C LEU A 74 1.37 -24.75 -9.81
N ARG A 75 2.43 -24.79 -10.60
CA ARG A 75 3.78 -25.11 -10.15
C ARG A 75 4.77 -24.31 -10.99
N GLY A 76 5.76 -23.73 -10.34
CA GLY A 76 6.89 -23.05 -10.96
C GLY A 76 8.13 -23.11 -10.08
N ASP A 77 9.25 -22.69 -10.62
CA ASP A 77 10.53 -22.62 -9.91
C ASP A 77 10.91 -21.14 -9.72
N VAL A 78 11.53 -20.80 -8.60
CA VAL A 78 12.12 -19.48 -8.37
C VAL A 78 13.36 -19.36 -9.26
N PRO A 79 13.40 -18.40 -10.21
CA PRO A 79 14.50 -18.30 -11.14
C PRO A 79 15.79 -17.84 -10.44
N GLU A 80 16.92 -18.12 -11.07
CA GLU A 80 18.20 -17.52 -10.71
C GLU A 80 18.09 -15.99 -10.78
N MET A 81 18.36 -15.34 -9.66
CA MET A 81 18.37 -13.89 -9.59
C MET A 81 19.74 -13.41 -10.06
N PRO A 82 19.83 -12.39 -10.94
CA PRO A 82 21.11 -11.83 -11.28
C PRO A 82 21.81 -11.42 -9.98
N ALA A 83 23.06 -11.85 -9.80
CA ALA A 83 23.87 -11.38 -8.69
C ALA A 83 23.74 -9.86 -8.64
N ALA A 84 23.31 -9.32 -7.50
CA ALA A 84 23.27 -7.88 -7.29
C ALA A 84 24.64 -7.37 -7.73
N ALA A 85 24.66 -6.56 -8.80
CA ALA A 85 25.91 -5.98 -9.25
C ALA A 85 26.52 -5.31 -8.01
N PRO A 86 27.81 -5.58 -7.68
CA PRO A 86 28.45 -4.79 -6.64
C PRO A 86 28.20 -3.34 -7.03
N GLY A 87 27.48 -2.60 -6.20
CA GLY A 87 27.14 -1.22 -6.50
C GLY A 87 28.45 -0.52 -6.83
N ASP A 88 28.60 -0.08 -8.07
CA ASP A 88 29.62 0.89 -8.45
C ASP A 88 29.17 2.21 -7.80
N ASP A 89 29.40 2.27 -6.48
CA ASP A 89 29.25 3.42 -5.62
C ASP A 89 30.56 4.22 -5.69
N ASP A 90 30.84 4.75 -6.89
CA ASP A 90 32.04 5.57 -7.16
C ASP A 90 31.69 6.96 -7.72
N GLY A 91 30.44 7.40 -7.57
CA GLY A 91 30.04 8.76 -7.86
C GLY A 91 30.07 9.62 -6.60
N GLU A 92 31.14 10.41 -6.43
CA GLU A 92 31.13 11.61 -5.59
C GLU A 92 29.91 12.47 -5.94
N HIS A 93 28.79 12.25 -5.26
CA HIS A 93 27.65 13.15 -5.24
C HIS A 93 27.88 14.05 -4.03
N ASP A 94 28.37 15.25 -4.30
CA ASP A 94 28.25 16.42 -3.43
C ASP A 94 26.78 16.90 -3.32
N GLY A 95 25.83 15.98 -3.48
CA GLY A 95 24.43 16.16 -3.15
C GLY A 95 24.30 16.09 -1.63
N GLU A 96 23.67 17.11 -1.06
CA GLU A 96 23.25 17.09 0.32
C GLU A 96 22.18 15.97 0.43
N ASP A 97 22.66 14.77 0.74
CA ASP A 97 21.85 13.57 0.92
C ASP A 97 20.92 13.80 2.12
N HIS A 98 19.68 14.15 1.81
CA HIS A 98 18.56 14.17 2.75
C HIS A 98 18.13 12.73 3.04
N GLU A 99 19.05 11.95 3.62
CA GLU A 99 18.93 10.51 3.91
C GLU A 99 17.85 10.16 4.95
N ASP A 100 17.22 11.15 5.58
CA ASP A 100 16.24 10.91 6.65
C ASP A 100 14.79 11.23 6.24
N ASP A 101 14.54 11.50 4.95
CA ASP A 101 13.18 11.72 4.45
C ASP A 101 12.40 10.41 4.41
N SER A 102 11.33 10.32 5.20
CA SER A 102 10.41 9.17 5.15
C SER A 102 9.18 9.51 4.33
N ARG A 103 8.81 8.66 3.38
CA ARG A 103 7.64 8.84 2.50
C ARG A 103 6.80 7.57 2.41
N GLY A 104 5.48 7.73 2.50
CA GLY A 104 4.52 6.65 2.27
C GLY A 104 3.43 7.14 1.33
N ARG A 105 3.12 6.38 0.28
CA ARG A 105 2.01 6.69 -0.63
C ARG A 105 1.22 5.42 -0.96
N THR A 106 -0.10 5.51 -0.92
CA THR A 106 -0.96 4.41 -1.41
C THR A 106 -2.11 4.93 -2.24
N ARG A 107 -2.60 4.07 -3.15
CA ARG A 107 -3.72 4.34 -4.04
C ARG A 107 -5.04 4.03 -3.31
N LEU A 108 -6.03 4.90 -3.49
CA LEU A 108 -7.37 4.71 -2.97
C LEU A 108 -8.20 3.83 -3.92
N THR A 109 -9.09 3.03 -3.35
CA THR A 109 -10.08 2.24 -4.10
C THR A 109 -11.24 3.14 -4.52
N ALA A 110 -11.51 3.18 -5.83
CA ALA A 110 -12.61 3.95 -6.39
C ALA A 110 -13.95 3.19 -6.33
N HIS A 111 -15.00 3.89 -5.92
CA HIS A 111 -16.39 3.41 -5.87
C HIS A 111 -17.25 3.99 -7.01
N GLU A 112 -16.66 4.88 -7.80
CA GLU A 112 -17.21 5.42 -9.04
C GLU A 112 -16.20 5.20 -10.17
N SER A 113 -16.67 4.80 -11.35
CA SER A 113 -15.79 4.43 -12.46
C SER A 113 -14.95 5.61 -12.95
N GLY A 114 -13.65 5.39 -13.12
CA GLY A 114 -12.73 6.36 -13.72
C GLY A 114 -12.16 7.39 -12.73
N LEU A 115 -12.54 7.33 -11.45
CA LEU A 115 -11.88 8.12 -10.42
C LEU A 115 -10.55 7.47 -10.01
N GLU A 116 -9.60 8.32 -9.67
CA GLU A 116 -8.34 7.92 -9.05
C GLU A 116 -8.11 8.77 -7.80
N GLY A 117 -7.27 8.27 -6.90
CA GLY A 117 -6.88 9.03 -5.74
C GLY A 117 -5.80 8.33 -4.95
N TYR A 118 -5.17 9.09 -4.07
CA TYR A 118 -4.08 8.63 -3.22
C TYR A 118 -4.10 9.36 -1.89
N VAL A 119 -3.47 8.73 -0.93
CA VAL A 119 -3.06 9.36 0.33
C VAL A 119 -1.56 9.21 0.45
N GLU A 120 -0.91 10.29 0.87
CA GLU A 120 0.53 10.38 1.05
C GLU A 120 0.84 10.98 2.43
N ILE A 121 1.84 10.40 3.09
CA ILE A 121 2.47 10.97 4.27
C ILE A 121 3.96 11.19 3.99
N ARG A 122 4.51 12.25 4.57
CA ARG A 122 5.94 12.52 4.53
C ARG A 122 6.40 13.09 5.87
N SER A 123 7.54 12.62 6.35
CA SER A 123 8.27 13.19 7.48
C SER A 123 9.65 13.61 7.01
N ARG A 124 10.04 14.84 7.40
CA ARG A 124 11.37 15.39 7.17
C ARG A 124 11.93 15.85 8.51
N PRO A 125 12.78 15.05 9.17
CA PRO A 125 13.26 15.38 10.51
C PRO A 125 14.22 16.58 10.51
N ASP A 126 14.93 16.84 9.40
CA ASP A 126 15.89 17.94 9.27
C ASP A 126 15.29 19.32 9.54
N ASP A 127 14.07 19.57 9.05
CA ASP A 127 13.32 20.81 9.26
C ASP A 127 12.08 20.62 10.14
N ASN A 128 11.97 19.44 10.77
CA ASN A 128 10.90 19.04 11.68
C ASN A 128 9.51 19.24 11.03
N ARG A 129 9.41 18.87 9.74
CA ARG A 129 8.24 19.02 8.88
C ARG A 129 7.53 17.69 8.71
N GLU A 130 6.21 17.74 8.86
CA GLU A 130 5.32 16.61 8.67
C GLU A 130 4.22 17.03 7.70
N ARG A 131 3.93 16.16 6.73
CA ARG A 131 2.95 16.43 5.68
C ARG A 131 1.99 15.26 5.54
N PHE A 132 0.71 15.60 5.45
CA PHE A 132 -0.37 14.67 5.11
C PHE A 132 -1.11 15.23 3.89
N GLN A 133 -1.22 14.42 2.83
CA GLN A 133 -1.90 14.81 1.60
C GLN A 133 -2.92 13.74 1.20
N MET A 134 -4.10 14.18 0.78
CA MET A 134 -5.09 13.35 0.12
C MET A 134 -5.50 14.02 -1.20
N GLU A 135 -5.62 13.21 -2.24
CA GLU A 135 -5.96 13.71 -3.57
C GLU A 135 -6.99 12.82 -4.25
N ALA A 136 -7.89 13.46 -5.00
CA ALA A 136 -8.89 12.84 -5.84
C ALA A 136 -8.80 13.43 -7.25
N GLU A 137 -8.60 12.58 -8.24
CA GLU A 137 -8.39 12.93 -9.64
C GLU A 137 -9.56 12.48 -10.53
N HIS A 138 -9.60 13.03 -11.74
CA HIS A 138 -10.62 12.76 -12.75
C HIS A 138 -12.07 13.04 -12.30
N LEU A 139 -12.25 13.93 -11.32
CA LEU A 139 -13.55 14.44 -10.92
C LEU A 139 -14.13 15.33 -12.03
N ALA A 140 -15.46 15.42 -12.09
CA ALA A 140 -16.09 16.46 -12.91
C ALA A 140 -15.65 17.85 -12.41
N SER A 141 -15.25 18.75 -13.32
CA SER A 141 -14.86 20.11 -12.94
C SER A 141 -15.98 20.81 -12.16
N GLY A 142 -15.62 21.44 -11.05
CA GLY A 142 -16.57 22.08 -10.14
C GLY A 142 -17.28 21.13 -9.17
N ARG A 143 -17.03 19.82 -9.22
CA ARG A 143 -17.52 18.87 -8.21
C ARG A 143 -16.84 19.16 -6.87
N THR A 144 -17.63 19.28 -5.81
CA THR A 144 -17.12 19.46 -4.44
C THR A 144 -17.09 18.12 -3.73
N VAL A 145 -15.94 17.80 -3.14
CA VAL A 145 -15.70 16.61 -2.33
C VAL A 145 -15.28 17.01 -0.92
N GLU A 146 -15.47 16.09 0.02
CA GLU A 146 -15.06 16.22 1.41
C GLU A 146 -14.16 15.04 1.77
N PHE A 147 -13.05 15.35 2.44
CA PHE A 147 -12.03 14.39 2.85
C PHE A 147 -12.26 14.00 4.30
N PHE A 148 -12.13 12.71 4.59
CA PHE A 148 -12.36 12.14 5.91
C PHE A 148 -11.23 11.21 6.31
N ILE A 149 -10.96 11.16 7.60
CA ILE A 149 -10.13 10.15 8.25
C ILE A 149 -10.91 9.52 9.39
N GLU A 150 -10.62 8.27 9.69
CA GLU A 150 -11.18 7.56 10.84
C GLU A 150 -10.78 8.26 12.16
N ASP A 151 -11.71 8.40 13.09
CA ASP A 151 -11.51 9.08 14.39
C ASP A 151 -10.59 8.28 15.32
N ALA A 152 -10.73 6.96 15.27
CA ALA A 152 -9.89 6.00 15.96
C ALA A 152 -9.77 4.72 15.14
N LEU A 153 -8.58 4.11 15.12
CA LEU A 153 -8.28 2.93 14.31
C LEU A 153 -9.31 1.81 14.51
N GLY A 154 -10.01 1.44 13.43
CA GLY A 154 -11.04 0.40 13.42
C GLY A 154 -12.40 0.78 14.02
N SER A 155 -12.64 2.05 14.31
CA SER A 155 -13.92 2.56 14.84
C SER A 155 -15.04 2.67 13.79
N ALA A 156 -14.70 2.73 12.50
CA ALA A 156 -15.59 3.09 11.39
C ALA A 156 -16.35 4.43 11.59
N THR A 157 -15.87 5.28 12.50
CA THR A 157 -16.37 6.64 12.70
C THR A 157 -15.36 7.60 12.08
N PHE A 158 -15.82 8.59 11.33
CA PHE A 158 -14.96 9.46 10.54
C PHE A 158 -15.11 10.92 10.96
N VAL A 159 -14.00 11.64 10.96
CA VAL A 159 -13.94 13.10 11.13
C VAL A 159 -13.64 13.76 9.79
N SER A 160 -14.28 14.89 9.53
CA SER A 160 -14.01 15.69 8.33
C SER A 160 -12.70 16.45 8.46
N LEU A 161 -11.89 16.40 7.42
CA LEU A 161 -10.67 17.18 7.27
C LEU A 161 -10.88 18.44 6.43
N GLY A 162 -12.02 18.55 5.75
CA GLY A 162 -12.42 19.71 4.98
C GLY A 162 -12.89 19.39 3.58
N THR A 163 -13.40 20.42 2.91
CA THR A 163 -13.97 20.34 1.55
C THR A 163 -13.03 20.95 0.52
N ARG A 164 -13.06 20.40 -0.70
CA ARG A 164 -12.37 20.96 -1.87
C ARG A 164 -13.24 20.83 -3.10
N THR A 165 -13.05 21.75 -4.05
CA THR A 165 -13.76 21.74 -5.32
C THR A 165 -12.78 21.42 -6.42
N ALA A 166 -13.13 20.44 -7.25
CA ALA A 166 -12.31 20.00 -8.35
C ALA A 166 -12.06 21.13 -9.36
N GLY A 167 -10.80 21.33 -9.74
CA GLY A 167 -10.38 22.33 -10.72
C GLY A 167 -10.82 22.02 -12.16
N SER A 168 -10.24 22.73 -13.14
CA SER A 168 -10.48 22.45 -14.56
C SER A 168 -9.90 21.12 -15.04
N TYR A 169 -8.93 20.57 -14.31
CA TYR A 169 -8.31 19.28 -14.59
C TYR A 169 -9.00 18.10 -13.88
N GLY A 170 -10.01 18.38 -13.05
CA GLY A 170 -10.70 17.33 -12.29
C GLY A 170 -9.97 16.89 -11.03
N GLU A 171 -9.04 17.69 -10.54
CA GLU A 171 -8.25 17.42 -9.32
C GLU A 171 -8.82 18.20 -8.13
N ALA A 172 -8.94 17.50 -7.00
CA ALA A 172 -9.22 18.08 -5.70
C ALA A 172 -8.19 17.55 -4.70
N GLU A 173 -7.46 18.47 -4.06
CA GLU A 173 -6.33 18.14 -3.18
C GLU A 173 -6.53 18.79 -1.80
N LEU A 174 -6.33 17.98 -0.77
CA LEU A 174 -6.18 18.42 0.61
C LEU A 174 -4.74 18.16 1.04
N GLU A 175 -4.04 19.22 1.40
CA GLU A 175 -2.71 19.19 2.00
C GLU A 175 -2.77 19.83 3.39
N LEU A 176 -2.10 19.18 4.35
CA LEU A 176 -1.83 19.70 5.69
C LEU A 176 -0.33 19.58 5.94
N ASP A 177 0.33 20.73 6.15
CA ASP A 177 1.77 20.80 6.31
C ASP A 177 2.17 21.59 7.58
N THR A 178 2.90 20.94 8.48
CA THR A 178 3.30 21.57 9.74
C THR A 178 4.27 22.74 9.54
N HIS A 179 4.99 22.79 8.42
CA HIS A 179 5.85 23.94 8.07
C HIS A 179 5.03 25.20 7.81
N ASP A 180 3.81 25.06 7.26
CA ASP A 180 2.87 26.14 7.01
C ASP A 180 2.03 26.48 8.26
N GLY A 181 2.26 25.78 9.37
CA GLY A 181 1.57 25.95 10.65
C GLY A 181 0.26 25.18 10.77
N ASP A 182 -0.01 24.25 9.85
CA ASP A 182 -1.16 23.36 9.95
C ASP A 182 -1.00 22.37 11.10
N THR A 183 -2.14 21.84 11.56
CA THR A 183 -2.17 20.72 12.50
C THR A 183 -2.51 19.45 11.72
N LEU A 184 -1.76 18.38 11.96
CA LEU A 184 -2.06 17.08 11.37
C LEU A 184 -3.43 16.55 11.82
N PRO A 185 -4.05 15.65 11.04
CA PRO A 185 -5.28 14.98 11.41
C PRO A 185 -5.24 14.41 12.84
N LEU A 186 -6.37 14.47 13.55
CA LEU A 186 -6.52 13.97 14.92
C LEU A 186 -5.60 14.62 15.97
N GLY A 187 -4.87 15.69 15.60
CA GLY A 187 -3.95 16.38 16.48
C GLY A 187 -2.67 15.60 16.79
N VAL A 188 -2.31 14.62 15.95
CA VAL A 188 -1.02 13.92 16.08
C VAL A 188 0.15 14.87 15.78
N THR A 189 1.33 14.51 16.27
CA THR A 189 2.55 15.30 16.04
C THR A 189 3.46 14.74 14.96
N SER A 190 3.23 13.50 14.53
CA SER A 190 3.95 12.86 13.42
C SER A 190 2.94 12.26 12.44
N ALA A 191 3.21 12.37 11.14
CA ALA A 191 2.37 11.78 10.11
C ALA A 191 2.38 10.24 10.18
N GLY A 192 3.46 9.64 10.71
CA GLY A 192 3.57 8.20 10.93
C GLY A 192 2.53 7.64 11.92
N ASP A 193 2.06 8.45 12.87
CA ASP A 193 1.01 8.06 13.83
C ASP A 193 -0.36 7.83 13.18
N LEU A 194 -0.54 8.26 11.92
CA LEU A 194 -1.75 8.07 11.13
C LEU A 194 -1.75 6.75 10.35
N THR A 195 -0.64 6.01 10.36
CA THR A 195 -0.50 4.74 9.63
C THR A 195 -1.65 3.77 9.95
N GLY A 196 -2.26 3.21 8.91
CA GLY A 196 -3.34 2.23 9.02
C GLY A 196 -4.73 2.82 9.27
N PHE A 197 -4.87 4.12 9.55
CA PHE A 197 -6.18 4.76 9.67
C PHE A 197 -6.92 4.71 8.33
N ALA A 198 -8.22 4.41 8.37
CA ALA A 198 -9.04 4.46 7.18
C ALA A 198 -9.26 5.92 6.73
N VAL A 199 -9.27 6.14 5.42
CA VAL A 199 -9.57 7.44 4.81
C VAL A 199 -10.66 7.31 3.76
N GLU A 200 -11.45 8.36 3.60
CA GLU A 200 -12.52 8.41 2.60
C GLU A 200 -12.56 9.76 1.91
N VAL A 201 -12.97 9.74 0.65
CA VAL A 201 -13.39 10.93 -0.10
C VAL A 201 -14.85 10.75 -0.45
N ARG A 202 -15.68 11.70 -0.03
CA ARG A 202 -17.14 11.67 -0.28
C ARG A 202 -17.57 12.87 -1.09
N ASP A 203 -18.63 12.71 -1.86
CA ASP A 203 -19.29 13.81 -2.54
C ASP A 203 -19.92 14.75 -1.51
N ALA A 204 -19.56 16.03 -1.50
CA ALA A 204 -19.99 16.95 -0.44
C ALA A 204 -21.50 17.28 -0.48
N GLY A 205 -22.16 17.10 -1.64
CA GLY A 205 -23.59 17.38 -1.79
C GLY A 205 -24.47 16.20 -1.42
N THR A 206 -24.00 14.97 -1.69
CA THR A 206 -24.79 13.74 -1.55
C THR A 206 -24.29 12.81 -0.44
N ASN A 207 -23.09 13.07 0.10
CA ASN A 207 -22.35 12.18 1.01
C ASN A 207 -22.13 10.76 0.44
N ALA A 208 -22.15 10.61 -0.88
CA ALA A 208 -21.82 9.36 -1.54
C ALA A 208 -20.32 9.07 -1.42
N LEU A 209 -19.96 7.83 -1.07
CA LEU A 209 -18.57 7.40 -1.02
C LEU A 209 -17.99 7.34 -2.45
N LEU A 210 -16.87 8.03 -2.68
CA LEU A 210 -16.20 8.09 -3.99
C LEU A 210 -14.91 7.30 -3.99
N LEU A 211 -14.09 7.50 -2.96
CA LEU A 211 -12.80 6.84 -2.78
C LEU A 211 -12.65 6.37 -1.33
N SER A 212 -11.98 5.25 -1.11
CA SER A 212 -11.62 4.77 0.24
C SER A 212 -10.25 4.11 0.25
N GLY A 213 -9.52 4.18 1.35
CA GLY A 213 -8.25 3.48 1.52
C GLY A 213 -7.76 3.53 2.95
N VAL A 214 -6.46 3.29 3.13
CA VAL A 214 -5.77 3.37 4.42
C VAL A 214 -4.54 4.25 4.27
N VAL A 215 -4.14 4.94 5.33
CA VAL A 215 -2.87 5.67 5.33
C VAL A 215 -1.71 4.66 5.30
N PRO A 216 -0.73 4.81 4.39
CA PRO A 216 0.39 3.89 4.25
C PRO A 216 1.39 4.04 5.40
N VAL A 217 2.29 3.06 5.52
CA VAL A 217 3.54 3.21 6.29
C VAL A 217 4.47 4.15 5.52
N ALA A 218 5.20 5.02 6.21
CA ALA A 218 6.30 5.76 5.60
C ALA A 218 7.56 4.90 5.56
N HIS A 219 8.24 4.86 4.42
CA HIS A 219 9.53 4.20 4.25
C HIS A 219 10.62 5.26 4.11
N GLU A 220 11.80 5.00 4.66
CA GLU A 220 13.00 5.82 4.40
C GLU A 220 13.34 5.67 2.90
N ASP A 221 13.42 6.80 2.19
CA ASP A 221 13.74 6.86 0.74
C ASP A 221 15.25 6.69 0.48
#